data_AF-A0A519TPK8-F1
#
_entry.id   AF-A0A519TPK8-F1
#
_cell.length_a   1.000
_cell.length_b   1.000
_cell.length_c   1.000
_cell.angle_alpha   90.00
_cell.angle_beta   90.00
_cell.angle_gamma   90.00
#
_symmetry.space_group_name_H-M   'P 1'
#
loop_
_entity.id
_entity.type
_entity.pdbx_description
1 polymer ?
#
loop_
_entity_poly.entity_id
_entity_poly.type
_entity_poly.pdbx_seq_one_letter_code
_entity_poly.pdbx_strand_id
1 'polypeptide(L)'
;MRNVKGKPRRSYMTPCAFNNETPEICFLWKDMGDYYKLELRLMLQGKIHPLQYYFNTAFFAMLSYSPRKYVLLNSVNDSQLVSYFQQSQFQLLVLKKHYDGDFKDFVDQLTMVYRFIDK
;
A
#
# COMPACT_ATOMS: atom_id res chain seq x y z
N MET A 1 25.36 6.14 38.23
CA MET A 1 24.56 6.01 37.00
C MET A 1 24.18 7.40 36.52
N ARG A 2 24.62 7.84 35.32
CA ARG A 2 24.27 9.17 34.77
C ARG A 2 22.84 9.11 34.22
N ASN A 3 21.97 9.98 34.72
CA ASN A 3 20.65 10.22 34.14
C ASN A 3 20.83 10.78 32.73
N VAL A 4 20.55 9.96 31.71
CA VAL A 4 20.54 10.41 30.31
C VAL A 4 19.33 11.32 30.12
N LYS A 5 19.53 12.65 30.17
CA LYS A 5 18.52 13.64 29.77
C LYS A 5 18.08 13.33 28.33
N GLY A 6 16.77 13.25 28.10
CA GLY A 6 16.20 13.02 26.77
C GLY A 6 15.79 11.57 26.45
N LYS A 7 15.85 10.63 27.40
CA LYS A 7 15.25 9.30 27.16
C LYS A 7 13.73 9.45 26.92
N PRO A 8 13.19 8.88 25.83
CA PRO A 8 11.76 8.89 25.58
C PRO A 8 11.02 8.25 26.76
N ARG A 9 10.03 8.97 27.29
CA ARG A 9 9.18 8.48 28.38
C ARG A 9 8.04 7.67 27.78
N ARG A 10 7.55 6.65 28.49
CA ARG A 10 6.34 5.89 28.08
C ARG A 10 5.14 6.82 27.83
N SER A 11 5.02 7.91 28.58
CA SER A 11 3.99 8.93 28.39
C SER A 11 4.05 9.66 27.04
N TYR A 12 5.19 9.60 26.34
CA TYR A 12 5.36 10.17 24.99
C TYR A 12 5.08 9.15 23.88
N MET A 13 4.91 7.88 24.24
CA MET A 13 4.62 6.81 23.29
C MET A 13 3.12 6.67 23.13
N THR A 14 2.65 6.56 21.90
CA THR A 14 1.27 6.16 21.64
C THR A 14 1.24 4.70 21.21
N PRO A 15 0.33 3.87 21.75
CA PRO A 15 0.19 2.49 21.33
C PRO A 15 -0.14 2.36 19.84
N CYS A 16 0.49 1.39 19.19
CA CYS A 16 0.07 0.90 17.87
C CYS A 16 -0.75 -0.37 18.06
N ALA A 17 -1.72 -0.57 17.18
CA ALA A 17 -2.53 -1.78 17.13
C ALA A 17 -2.17 -2.58 15.88
N PHE A 18 -2.02 -3.88 16.03
CA PHE A 18 -1.83 -4.81 14.93
C PHE A 18 -3.14 -5.55 14.73
N ASN A 19 -3.67 -5.50 13.52
CA ASN A 19 -4.81 -6.28 13.14
C ASN A 19 -4.34 -7.69 12.75
N ASN A 20 -5.00 -8.72 13.27
CA ASN A 20 -4.75 -10.11 12.90
C ASN A 20 -5.47 -10.49 11.60
N GLU A 21 -6.34 -9.62 11.09
CA GLU A 21 -6.96 -9.78 9.79
C GLU A 21 -5.95 -9.50 8.68
N THR A 22 -5.80 -10.47 7.78
CA THR A 22 -4.89 -10.35 6.65
C THR A 22 -5.59 -9.64 5.49
N PRO A 23 -5.07 -8.50 5.02
CA PRO A 23 -5.67 -7.74 3.93
C PRO A 23 -5.37 -8.41 2.60
N GLU A 24 -6.28 -8.27 1.63
CA GLU A 24 -6.00 -8.62 0.24
C GLU A 24 -5.51 -7.36 -0.51
N ILE A 25 -4.43 -7.48 -1.28
CA ILE A 25 -4.03 -6.42 -2.21
C ILE A 25 -5.00 -6.44 -3.40
N CYS A 26 -5.44 -5.24 -3.80
CA CYS A 26 -6.25 -5.05 -5.00
C CYS A 26 -5.84 -3.77 -5.73
N PHE A 27 -6.21 -3.68 -7.00
CA PHE A 27 -5.89 -2.55 -7.86
C PHE A 27 -7.14 -1.83 -8.34
N LEU A 28 -7.09 -0.50 -8.34
CA LEU A 28 -8.03 0.33 -9.10
C LEU A 28 -7.34 0.76 -10.38
N TRP A 29 -7.95 0.44 -11.51
CA TRP A 29 -7.51 0.86 -12.83
C TRP A 29 -8.48 1.88 -13.39
N LYS A 30 -7.99 3.07 -13.76
CA LYS A 30 -8.82 4.18 -14.22
C LYS A 30 -8.30 4.74 -15.53
N ASP A 31 -9.20 4.96 -16.48
CA ASP A 31 -8.92 5.77 -17.67
C ASP A 31 -9.17 7.24 -17.35
N MET A 32 -8.13 8.08 -17.50
CA MET A 32 -8.17 9.51 -17.23
C MET A 32 -8.16 10.35 -18.52
N GLY A 33 -8.45 9.73 -19.68
CA GLY A 33 -8.42 10.38 -20.98
C GLY A 33 -7.08 10.14 -21.69
N ASP A 34 -6.06 10.91 -21.35
CA ASP A 34 -4.74 10.84 -22.02
C ASP A 34 -3.79 9.81 -21.39
N TYR A 35 -4.13 9.33 -20.20
CA TYR A 35 -3.32 8.41 -19.42
C TYR A 35 -4.18 7.46 -18.60
N TYR A 36 -3.60 6.33 -18.23
CA TYR A 36 -4.16 5.40 -17.25
C TYR A 36 -3.59 5.68 -15.88
N LYS A 37 -4.42 5.47 -14.85
CA LYS A 37 -4.03 5.53 -13.45
C LYS A 37 -4.25 4.17 -12.80
N LEU A 38 -3.16 3.59 -12.30
CA LEU A 38 -3.15 2.38 -11.48
C LEU A 38 -2.98 2.76 -10.02
N GLU A 39 -3.86 2.33 -9.12
CA GLU A 39 -3.74 2.58 -7.69
C GLU A 39 -3.72 1.25 -6.91
N LEU A 40 -2.72 1.06 -6.06
CA LEU A 40 -2.66 -0.07 -5.14
C LEU A 40 -3.52 0.23 -3.91
N ARG A 41 -4.41 -0.70 -3.56
CA ARG A 41 -5.33 -0.62 -2.43
C ARG A 41 -5.30 -1.89 -1.60
N LEU A 42 -5.80 -1.80 -0.36
CA LEU A 42 -6.04 -2.95 0.49
C LEU A 42 -7.53 -3.19 0.65
N MET A 43 -7.95 -4.44 0.51
CA MET A 43 -9.29 -4.88 0.87
C MET A 43 -9.24 -5.50 2.27
N LEU A 44 -10.03 -4.97 3.19
CA LEU A 44 -10.25 -5.51 4.53
C LEU A 44 -11.74 -5.54 4.80
N GLN A 45 -12.28 -6.65 5.32
CA GLN A 45 -13.71 -6.80 5.61
C GLN A 45 -14.62 -6.39 4.43
N GLY A 46 -14.21 -6.69 3.20
CA GLY A 46 -14.91 -6.31 1.97
C GLY A 46 -14.88 -4.81 1.62
N LYS A 47 -14.11 -4.00 2.35
CA LYS A 47 -13.96 -2.56 2.12
C LYS A 47 -12.58 -2.25 1.56
N ILE A 48 -12.54 -1.33 0.59
CA ILE A 48 -11.32 -0.90 -0.07
C ILE A 48 -10.75 0.32 0.66
N HIS A 49 -9.47 0.23 1.04
CA HIS A 49 -8.79 1.25 1.82
C HIS A 49 -7.54 1.78 1.09
N PRO A 50 -7.31 3.10 1.10
CA PRO A 50 -6.01 3.66 0.74
C PRO A 50 -4.95 3.27 1.78
N LEU A 51 -3.73 3.03 1.30
CA LEU A 51 -2.55 2.97 2.16
C LEU A 51 -2.03 4.38 2.48
N GLN A 52 -1.25 4.49 3.56
CA GLN A 52 -0.56 5.72 3.93
C GLN A 52 0.91 5.70 3.53
N TYR A 53 1.38 6.76 2.88
CA TYR A 53 2.73 6.87 2.29
C TYR A 53 3.88 6.91 3.32
N TYR A 54 3.62 7.39 4.54
CA TYR A 54 4.69 7.83 5.43
C TYR A 54 5.45 6.71 6.16
N PHE A 55 4.82 5.58 6.48
CA PHE A 55 5.43 4.54 7.31
C PHE A 55 4.83 3.14 7.08
N ASN A 56 5.31 2.40 6.07
CA ASN A 56 5.15 0.95 6.09
C ASN A 56 6.38 0.30 6.71
N THR A 57 6.13 -0.63 7.62
CA THR A 57 7.16 -1.53 8.13
C THR A 57 7.24 -2.75 7.20
N ALA A 58 8.39 -3.41 7.09
CA ALA A 58 8.65 -4.42 6.05
C ALA A 58 7.47 -5.34 5.72
N PHE A 59 6.80 -5.94 6.71
CA PHE A 59 5.68 -6.87 6.48
C PHE A 59 4.29 -6.31 6.81
N PHE A 60 4.19 -5.04 7.23
CA PHE A 60 2.91 -4.45 7.59
C PHE A 60 2.63 -3.19 6.81
N ALA A 61 1.38 -3.08 6.36
CA ALA A 61 0.86 -1.88 5.75
C ALA A 61 0.08 -1.04 6.76
N MET A 62 0.21 0.29 6.65
CA MET A 62 -0.57 1.25 7.41
C MET A 62 -1.80 1.70 6.63
N LEU A 63 -2.97 1.64 7.26
CA LEU A 63 -4.21 2.13 6.68
C LEU A 63 -4.34 3.65 6.86
N SER A 64 -4.67 4.36 5.78
CA SER A 64 -4.77 5.82 5.75
C SER A 64 -5.75 6.43 6.76
N TYR A 65 -6.85 5.74 7.06
CA TYR A 65 -7.85 6.23 8.02
C TYR A 65 -7.44 6.02 9.49
N SER A 66 -6.35 5.27 9.74
CA SER A 66 -5.90 4.94 11.08
C SER A 66 -4.38 4.73 11.11
N PRO A 67 -3.58 5.81 11.18
CA PRO A 67 -2.11 5.79 11.08
C PRO A 67 -1.36 5.05 12.22
N ARG A 68 -2.08 4.35 13.09
CA ARG A 68 -1.54 3.53 14.17
C ARG A 68 -2.05 2.09 14.13
N LYS A 69 -2.80 1.73 13.08
CA LYS A 69 -3.27 0.38 12.81
C LYS A 69 -2.47 -0.20 11.66
N TYR A 70 -1.81 -1.31 11.94
CA TYR A 70 -0.99 -2.05 11.01
C TYR A 70 -1.67 -3.37 10.67
N VAL A 71 -1.63 -3.74 9.40
CA VAL A 71 -2.16 -5.02 8.90
C VAL A 71 -0.99 -5.83 8.34
N LEU A 72 -0.89 -7.10 8.74
CA LEU A 72 0.17 -8.00 8.28
C LEU A 72 -0.14 -8.41 6.84
N LEU A 73 0.82 -8.26 5.92
CA LEU A 73 0.66 -8.68 4.52
C LEU A 73 0.73 -10.20 4.39
N ASN A 74 0.05 -10.76 3.39
CA ASN A 74 -0.07 -12.22 3.22
C ASN A 74 1.23 -12.90 2.81
N SER A 75 2.14 -12.19 2.14
CA SER A 75 3.34 -12.79 1.56
C SER A 75 4.53 -11.83 1.50
N VAL A 76 5.72 -12.39 1.25
CA VAL A 76 6.91 -11.59 0.95
C VAL A 76 6.73 -10.82 -0.37
N ASN A 77 6.06 -11.41 -1.36
CA ASN A 77 5.80 -10.73 -2.64
C ASN A 77 4.88 -9.51 -2.44
N ASP A 78 3.84 -9.64 -1.61
CA ASP A 78 2.96 -8.53 -1.23
C ASP A 78 3.76 -7.40 -0.56
N SER A 79 4.70 -7.75 0.31
CA SER A 79 5.58 -6.78 0.98
C SER A 79 6.48 -6.01 0.00
N GLN A 80 7.04 -6.72 -0.98
CA GLN A 80 7.86 -6.12 -2.02
C GLN A 80 7.04 -5.22 -2.93
N LEU A 81 5.85 -5.67 -3.33
CA LEU A 81 4.92 -4.93 -4.17
C LEU A 81 4.46 -3.63 -3.49
N VAL A 82 4.04 -3.71 -2.22
CA VAL A 82 3.67 -2.54 -1.41
C VAL A 82 4.86 -1.59 -1.28
N SER A 83 6.07 -2.09 -1.05
CA SER A 83 7.29 -1.27 -0.96
C SER A 83 7.63 -0.56 -2.27
N TYR A 84 7.44 -1.25 -3.41
CA TYR A 84 7.61 -0.67 -4.75
C TYR A 84 6.62 0.47 -4.99
N PHE A 85 5.32 0.21 -4.80
CA PHE A 85 4.27 1.21 -5.00
C PHE A 85 4.33 2.36 -3.99
N GLN A 86 4.90 2.14 -2.81
CA GLN A 86 5.10 3.22 -1.84
C GLN A 86 5.92 4.36 -2.45
N GLN A 87 6.93 4.08 -3.29
CA GLN A 87 7.78 5.11 -3.90
C GLN A 87 6.99 6.12 -4.74
N SER A 88 5.84 5.70 -5.27
CA SER A 88 4.94 6.51 -6.09
C SER A 88 3.63 6.87 -5.38
N GLN A 89 3.63 6.87 -4.04
CA GLN A 89 2.43 7.15 -3.23
C GLN A 89 1.25 6.22 -3.54
N PHE A 90 1.56 4.94 -3.82
CA PHE A 90 0.61 3.88 -4.18
C PHE A 90 -0.18 4.13 -5.46
N GLN A 91 0.36 4.94 -6.37
CA GLN A 91 -0.26 5.19 -7.67
C GLN A 91 0.80 5.28 -8.78
N LEU A 92 0.46 4.81 -9.97
CA LEU A 92 1.26 4.99 -11.18
C LEU A 92 0.39 5.64 -12.25
N LEU A 93 0.96 6.61 -12.96
CA LEU A 93 0.32 7.33 -14.06
C LEU A 93 1.07 6.99 -15.34
N VAL A 94 0.36 6.47 -16.34
CA VAL A 94 0.96 5.96 -17.56
C VAL A 94 0.26 6.56 -18.76
N LEU A 95 0.97 7.38 -19.54
CA LEU A 95 0.41 7.94 -20.78
C LEU A 95 0.03 6.81 -21.73
N LYS A 96 -1.12 6.92 -22.41
CA LYS A 96 -1.63 5.85 -23.30
C LYS A 96 -0.64 5.45 -24.39
N LYS A 97 0.13 6.41 -24.92
CA LYS A 97 1.18 6.17 -25.92
C LYS A 97 2.30 5.22 -25.46
N HIS A 98 2.48 5.07 -24.15
CA HIS A 98 3.48 4.18 -23.54
C HIS A 98 2.87 2.89 -23.00
N TYR A 99 1.54 2.78 -22.96
CA TYR A 99 0.88 1.66 -22.31
C TYR A 99 1.22 0.33 -23.00
N ASP A 100 0.93 0.22 -24.30
CA ASP A 100 1.05 -1.04 -25.04
C ASP A 100 2.51 -1.52 -25.15
N GLY A 101 3.47 -0.60 -25.18
CA GLY A 101 4.90 -0.93 -25.34
C GLY A 101 5.65 -1.15 -24.04
N ASP A 102 5.32 -0.39 -22.99
CA ASP A 102 6.19 -0.29 -21.80
C ASP A 102 5.51 -0.83 -20.52
N PHE A 103 4.18 -0.90 -20.47
CA PHE A 103 3.46 -1.08 -19.20
C PHE A 103 2.41 -2.20 -19.20
N LYS A 104 1.90 -2.59 -20.38
CA LYS A 104 0.84 -3.59 -20.48
C LYS A 104 1.23 -4.92 -19.85
N ASP A 105 2.43 -5.43 -20.14
CA ASP A 105 2.91 -6.71 -19.58
C ASP A 105 2.97 -6.69 -18.05
N PHE A 106 3.34 -5.55 -17.46
CA PHE A 106 3.34 -5.38 -16.01
C PHE A 106 1.92 -5.43 -15.44
N VAL A 107 0.96 -4.76 -16.07
CA VAL A 107 -0.45 -4.82 -15.64
C VAL A 107 -1.01 -6.23 -15.80
N ASP A 108 -0.73 -6.90 -16.92
CA ASP A 108 -1.18 -8.27 -17.17
C ASP A 108 -0.65 -9.22 -16.08
N GLN A 109 0.63 -9.12 -15.71
CA GLN A 109 1.19 -9.90 -14.59
C GLN A 109 0.49 -9.63 -13.26
N LEU A 110 0.11 -8.38 -12.98
CA LEU A 110 -0.66 -8.05 -11.78
C LEU A 110 -2.06 -8.67 -11.82
N THR A 111 -2.74 -8.65 -12.97
CA THR A 111 -4.10 -9.21 -13.10
C THR A 111 -4.14 -10.73 -12.92
N MET A 112 -3.03 -11.43 -13.15
CA MET A 112 -2.93 -12.88 -12.90
C MET A 112 -2.98 -13.25 -11.42
N VAL A 113 -2.58 -12.34 -10.53
CA VAL A 113 -2.39 -12.61 -9.10
C VAL A 113 -3.34 -11.82 -8.21
N TYR A 114 -3.65 -10.58 -8.60
CA TYR A 114 -4.40 -9.63 -7.79
C TYR A 114 -5.72 -9.25 -8.44
N ARG A 115 -6.71 -8.93 -7.60
CA ARG A 115 -8.00 -8.47 -8.08
C ARG A 115 -7.89 -7.03 -8.60
N PHE A 116 -8.37 -6.82 -9.81
CA PHE A 116 -8.64 -5.49 -10.36
C PHE A 116 -10.11 -5.15 -10.12
N ILE A 117 -10.37 -3.94 -9.65
CA ILE A 117 -11.70 -3.47 -9.29
C ILE A 117 -12.07 -2.38 -10.29
N ASP A 118 -13.10 -2.65 -11.09
CA ASP A 118 -13.68 -1.68 -12.01
C ASP A 118 -14.43 -0.62 -11.20
N LYS A 119 -14.13 0.65 -11.47
CA LYS A 119 -14.85 1.80 -10.90
C LYS A 119 -15.04 2.90 -11.93
#